data_AF-A0A3S9P380-F1
#
_entry.id   AF-A0A3S9P380-F1
#
_cell.length_a   1.000
_cell.length_b   1.000
_cell.length_c   1.000
_cell.angle_alpha   90.00
_cell.angle_beta   90.00
_cell.angle_gamma   90.00
#
_symmetry.space_group_name_H-M   'P 1'
#
loop_
_entity.id
_entity.type
_entity.pdbx_description
1 polymer ?
#
loop_
_entity_poly.entity_id
_entity_poly.type
_entity_poly.pdbx_seq_one_letter_code
_entity_poly.pdbx_strand_id
1 'polypeptide(L)'
;MKTNTYKTIQENPIEEKKISENKWVKRLPKWKFLSNDFEDDNSQYVQKVIFITLVGILYISNSFQAEKSEIRINKLEKSVEKLRVEYSTLKYDFINESKRSQIEERVAPLGLVPPETAPIVITVPNLEDN
;
A
#
# COMPACT_ATOMS: atom_id res chain seq x y z
N MET A 1 26.30 13.59 17.37
CA MET A 1 25.41 14.68 17.81
C MET A 1 24.35 14.85 16.74
N LYS A 2 23.07 14.61 17.04
CA LYS A 2 21.96 14.74 16.08
C LYS A 2 21.62 16.23 15.93
N THR A 3 21.68 16.77 14.73
CA THR A 3 21.19 18.13 14.45
C THR A 3 20.17 18.06 13.32
N ASN A 4 18.90 18.02 13.69
CA ASN A 4 17.79 18.16 12.76
C ASN A 4 17.72 19.62 12.29
N THR A 5 17.89 19.80 10.98
CA THR A 5 17.63 21.07 10.28
C THR A 5 16.12 21.22 10.13
N TYR A 6 15.49 22.07 10.95
CA TYR A 6 14.13 22.54 10.64
C TYR A 6 14.22 23.59 9.54
N LYS A 7 13.45 23.38 8.49
CA LYS A 7 13.28 24.31 7.37
C LYS A 7 12.49 25.52 7.88
N THR A 8 13.10 26.71 7.86
CA THR A 8 12.42 27.98 8.13
C THR A 8 11.17 28.09 7.26
N ILE A 9 10.01 28.24 7.91
CA ILE A 9 8.74 28.51 7.25
C ILE A 9 8.80 29.98 6.82
N GLN A 10 9.05 30.20 5.52
CA GLN A 10 8.85 31.51 4.90
C GLN A 10 7.35 31.77 4.85
N GLU A 11 6.85 32.68 5.68
CA GLU A 11 5.46 33.12 5.68
C GLU A 11 5.23 33.99 4.44
N ASN A 12 4.72 33.37 3.37
CA ASN A 12 4.17 34.10 2.22
C ASN A 12 2.80 34.69 2.60
N PRO A 13 2.45 35.90 2.16
CA PRO A 13 1.17 36.51 2.45
C PRO A 13 0.04 35.59 1.99
N ILE A 14 -0.99 35.47 2.82
CA ILE A 14 -2.18 34.66 2.59
C ILE A 14 -2.90 35.22 1.36
N GLU A 15 -2.61 34.68 0.18
CA GLU A 15 -3.43 34.87 -1.01
C GLU A 15 -4.75 34.13 -0.80
N GLU A 16 -5.84 34.88 -0.61
CA GLU A 16 -7.19 34.35 -0.65
C GLU A 16 -7.42 33.65 -1.99
N LYS A 17 -7.40 32.31 -1.98
CA LYS A 17 -7.78 31.50 -3.14
C LYS A 17 -9.25 31.79 -3.45
N LYS A 18 -9.48 32.67 -4.44
CA LYS A 18 -10.79 32.82 -5.06
C LYS A 18 -11.27 31.44 -5.48
N ILE A 19 -12.39 31.02 -4.91
CA ILE A 19 -13.10 29.79 -5.25
C ILE A 19 -13.24 29.78 -6.77
N SER A 20 -12.47 28.91 -7.42
CA SER A 20 -12.42 28.80 -8.85
C SER A 20 -13.82 28.45 -9.34
N GLU A 21 -14.52 29.45 -9.89
CA GLU A 21 -15.72 29.23 -10.67
C GLU A 21 -15.38 28.21 -11.75
N ASN A 22 -15.98 27.05 -11.59
CA ASN A 22 -15.62 25.82 -12.23
C ASN A 22 -16.03 25.89 -13.71
N LYS A 23 -15.12 26.40 -14.56
CA LYS A 23 -15.26 26.66 -16.01
C LYS A 23 -15.96 25.55 -16.82
N TRP A 24 -15.95 24.30 -16.34
CA TRP A 24 -16.64 23.16 -16.93
C TRP A 24 -18.17 23.26 -16.88
N VAL A 25 -18.77 23.83 -15.82
CA VAL A 25 -20.25 24.00 -15.76
C VAL A 25 -20.75 25.04 -16.77
N LYS A 26 -19.89 25.99 -17.17
CA LYS A 26 -20.21 27.01 -18.18
C LYS A 26 -20.16 26.48 -19.62
N ARG A 27 -19.64 25.27 -19.84
CA ARG A 27 -19.57 24.60 -21.16
C ARG A 27 -20.66 23.55 -21.37
N LEU A 28 -21.47 23.27 -20.35
CA LEU A 28 -22.64 22.43 -20.54
C LEU A 28 -23.68 23.25 -21.32
N PRO A 29 -24.13 22.79 -22.50
CA PRO A 29 -25.28 23.38 -23.16
C PRO A 29 -26.44 23.30 -22.17
N LYS A 30 -26.90 24.48 -21.73
CA LYS A 30 -27.91 24.66 -20.69
C LYS A 30 -29.11 23.78 -21.00
N TRP A 31 -29.25 22.64 -20.30
CA TRP A 31 -30.46 21.94 -19.85
C TRP A 31 -31.76 22.05 -20.69
N LYS A 32 -31.65 22.33 -21.98
CA LYS A 32 -32.78 22.67 -22.85
C LYS A 32 -33.62 21.44 -23.17
N PHE A 33 -33.06 20.25 -22.97
CA PHE A 33 -33.75 18.97 -23.06
C PHE A 33 -34.59 18.65 -21.81
N LEU A 34 -34.34 19.31 -20.68
CA LEU A 34 -35.06 19.02 -19.43
C LEU A 34 -36.23 19.97 -19.17
N SER A 35 -36.26 21.13 -19.83
CA SER A 35 -37.26 22.17 -19.54
C SER A 35 -38.36 22.29 -20.58
N ASN A 36 -38.18 21.80 -21.81
CA ASN A 36 -39.01 22.25 -22.93
C ASN A 36 -39.87 21.16 -23.62
N ASP A 37 -39.71 19.88 -23.30
CA ASP A 37 -40.40 18.79 -24.04
C ASP A 37 -41.42 18.00 -23.19
N PHE A 38 -41.87 18.54 -22.03
CA PHE A 38 -42.78 17.84 -21.11
C PHE A 38 -44.21 18.39 -21.08
N GLU A 39 -44.59 19.21 -22.07
CA GLU A 39 -45.89 19.89 -22.12
C GLU A 39 -47.05 19.03 -22.66
N ASP A 40 -46.81 17.81 -23.17
CA ASP A 40 -47.86 16.93 -23.70
C ASP A 40 -48.02 15.62 -22.89
N ASP A 41 -49.18 15.44 -22.23
CA ASP A 41 -49.87 14.25 -21.66
C ASP A 41 -49.10 13.08 -20.99
N ASN A 42 -47.77 13.07 -20.98
CA ASN A 42 -46.90 11.97 -20.54
C ASN A 42 -45.93 12.36 -19.40
N SER A 43 -46.21 13.47 -18.72
CA SER A 43 -45.46 13.98 -17.55
C SER A 43 -45.14 12.90 -16.49
N GLN A 44 -46.03 11.92 -16.31
CA GLN A 44 -45.81 10.82 -15.37
C GLN A 44 -44.64 9.90 -15.73
N TYR A 45 -44.34 9.70 -17.02
CA TYR A 45 -43.23 8.84 -17.46
C TYR A 45 -41.89 9.55 -17.32
N VAL A 46 -41.88 10.85 -17.58
CA VAL A 46 -40.71 11.71 -17.47
C VAL A 46 -40.12 11.67 -16.06
N GLN A 47 -40.97 11.87 -15.05
CA GLN A 47 -40.56 11.83 -13.65
C GLN A 47 -40.02 10.45 -13.24
N LYS A 48 -40.57 9.37 -13.79
CA LYS A 48 -40.10 8.00 -13.54
C LYS A 48 -38.75 7.72 -14.18
N VAL A 49 -38.55 8.16 -15.42
CA VAL A 49 -37.29 7.96 -16.14
C VAL A 49 -36.15 8.70 -15.45
N ILE A 50 -36.35 9.96 -15.07
CA ILE A 50 -35.29 10.73 -14.39
C ILE A 50 -34.94 10.14 -13.02
N PHE A 51 -35.93 9.60 -12.30
CA PHE A 51 -35.71 8.89 -11.04
C PHE A 51 -34.84 7.64 -11.23
N ILE A 52 -35.16 6.80 -12.22
CA ILE A 52 -34.37 5.60 -12.54
C ILE A 52 -32.97 5.97 -13.00
N THR A 53 -32.82 7.00 -13.83
CA THR A 53 -31.50 7.50 -14.25
C THR A 53 -30.67 7.97 -13.07
N LEU A 54 -31.27 8.69 -12.11
CA LEU A 54 -30.58 9.13 -10.90
C LEU A 54 -30.08 7.93 -10.08
N VAL A 55 -30.93 6.94 -9.85
CA VAL A 55 -30.54 5.70 -9.17
C VAL A 55 -29.46 4.94 -9.94
N GLY A 56 -29.54 4.92 -11.28
CA GLY A 56 -28.52 4.33 -12.14
C GLY A 56 -27.16 5.01 -12.03
N ILE A 57 -27.12 6.33 -11.96
CA ILE A 57 -25.87 7.08 -11.75
C ILE A 57 -25.29 6.77 -10.36
N LEU A 58 -26.12 6.74 -9.32
CA LEU A 58 -25.68 6.36 -7.97
C LEU A 58 -25.11 4.93 -7.95
N TYR A 59 -25.74 4.01 -8.68
CA TYR A 59 -25.27 2.63 -8.80
C TYR A 59 -23.89 2.55 -9.46
N ILE A 60 -23.72 3.20 -10.63
CA ILE A 60 -22.44 3.24 -11.35
C ILE A 60 -21.35 3.88 -10.48
N SER A 61 -21.68 4.97 -9.78
CA SER A 61 -20.75 5.65 -8.88
C SER A 61 -20.26 4.73 -7.75
N ASN A 62 -21.15 3.93 -7.16
CA ASN A 62 -20.79 2.98 -6.12
C ASN A 62 -19.92 1.84 -6.68
N SER A 63 -20.26 1.31 -7.85
CA SER A 63 -19.48 0.26 -8.53
C SER A 63 -18.04 0.71 -8.80
N PHE A 64 -17.84 1.94 -9.25
CA PHE A 64 -16.51 2.47 -9.56
C PHE A 64 -15.60 2.57 -8.32
N GLN A 65 -16.18 2.78 -7.14
CA GLN A 65 -15.42 2.84 -5.89
C GLN A 65 -15.02 1.44 -5.39
N ALA A 66 -15.87 0.43 -5.62
CA ALA A 66 -15.55 -0.97 -5.35
C ALA A 66 -14.40 -1.44 -6.26
N GLU A 67 -14.50 -1.17 -7.56
CA GLU A 67 -13.46 -1.53 -8.55
C GLU A 67 -12.10 -0.92 -8.21
N LYS A 68 -12.04 0.38 -7.86
CA LYS A 68 -10.79 1.01 -7.42
C LYS A 68 -10.21 0.38 -6.16
N SER A 69 -11.05 -0.11 -5.26
CA SER A 69 -10.61 -0.74 -4.02
C SER A 69 -10.06 -2.12 -4.31
N GLU A 70 -10.71 -2.89 -5.17
CA GLU A 70 -10.22 -4.18 -5.65
C GLU A 70 -8.87 -4.07 -6.38
N ILE A 71 -8.69 -3.06 -7.25
CA ILE A 71 -7.40 -2.80 -7.91
C ILE A 71 -6.30 -2.48 -6.88
N ARG A 72 -6.63 -1.73 -5.83
CA ARG A 72 -5.68 -1.40 -4.76
C ARG A 72 -5.30 -2.63 -3.95
N ILE A 73 -6.28 -3.47 -3.60
CA ILE A 73 -6.06 -4.72 -2.88
C ILE A 73 -5.13 -5.63 -3.68
N ASN A 74 -5.43 -5.87 -4.97
CA ASN A 74 -4.58 -6.69 -5.85
C ASN A 74 -3.13 -6.18 -5.94
N LYS A 75 -2.92 -4.85 -6.00
CA LYS A 75 -1.57 -4.27 -5.99
C LYS A 75 -0.84 -4.49 -4.66
N LEU A 76 -1.57 -4.33 -3.55
CA LEU A 76 -1.02 -4.51 -2.22
C LEU A 76 -0.65 -5.99 -1.97
N GLU A 77 -1.51 -6.93 -2.34
CA GLU A 77 -1.25 -8.36 -2.25
C GLU A 77 0.03 -8.76 -3.00
N LYS A 78 0.20 -8.27 -4.24
CA LYS A 78 1.44 -8.49 -5.00
C LYS A 78 2.68 -7.93 -4.30
N SER A 79 2.55 -6.77 -3.64
CA SER A 79 3.65 -6.14 -2.91
C SER A 79 4.03 -6.94 -1.65
N VAL A 80 3.03 -7.43 -0.92
CA VAL A 80 3.21 -8.28 0.25
C VAL A 80 3.83 -9.61 -0.14
N GLU A 81 3.35 -10.25 -1.21
CA GLU A 81 3.89 -11.53 -1.68
C GLU A 81 5.35 -11.37 -2.15
N LYS A 82 5.67 -10.28 -2.86
CA LYS A 82 7.06 -9.97 -3.23
C LYS A 82 7.96 -9.87 -2.01
N LEU A 83 7.52 -9.14 -0.98
CA LEU A 83 8.29 -8.99 0.26
C LEU A 83 8.45 -10.32 1.01
N ARG A 84 7.40 -11.15 1.01
CA ARG A 84 7.44 -12.50 1.60
C ARG A 84 8.46 -13.40 0.90
N VAL A 85 8.48 -13.39 -0.43
CA VAL A 85 9.44 -14.15 -1.23
C VAL A 85 10.86 -13.66 -0.95
N GLU A 86 11.09 -12.34 -0.96
CA GLU A 86 12.41 -11.75 -0.64
C GLU A 86 12.90 -12.15 0.75
N TYR A 87 12.05 -12.07 1.76
CA TYR A 87 12.39 -12.51 3.12
C TYR A 87 12.73 -14.01 3.18
N SER A 88 11.91 -14.85 2.53
CA SER A 88 12.14 -16.29 2.53
C SER A 88 13.46 -16.66 1.86
N THR A 89 13.80 -16.00 0.75
CA THR A 89 15.09 -16.18 0.06
C THR A 89 16.24 -15.73 0.94
N LEU A 90 16.17 -14.51 1.51
CA LEU A 90 17.23 -14.00 2.38
C LEU A 90 17.45 -14.88 3.61
N LYS A 91 16.38 -15.41 4.20
CA LYS A 91 16.45 -16.38 5.29
C LYS A 91 17.13 -17.67 4.86
N TYR A 92 16.79 -18.19 3.68
CA TYR A 92 17.43 -19.39 3.14
C TYR A 92 18.92 -19.18 2.93
N ASP A 93 19.31 -18.04 2.35
CA ASP A 93 20.71 -17.68 2.15
C ASP A 93 21.44 -17.60 3.48
N PHE A 94 20.91 -16.87 4.48
CA PHE A 94 21.49 -16.80 5.82
C PHE A 94 21.69 -18.18 6.45
N ILE A 95 20.68 -19.06 6.41
CA ILE A 95 20.80 -20.41 6.93
C ILE A 95 21.88 -21.18 6.18
N ASN A 96 21.90 -21.08 4.85
CA ASN A 96 22.88 -21.74 4.02
C ASN A 96 24.31 -21.30 4.33
N GLU A 97 24.53 -20.00 4.51
CA GLU A 97 25.83 -19.45 4.92
C GLU A 97 26.23 -19.88 6.33
N SER A 98 25.25 -20.07 7.23
CA SER A 98 25.48 -20.55 8.60
C SER A 98 25.68 -22.07 8.71
N LYS A 99 25.52 -22.83 7.61
CA LYS A 99 25.75 -24.29 7.62
C LYS A 99 27.23 -24.58 7.88
N ARG A 100 27.50 -25.52 8.78
CA ARG A 100 28.86 -25.95 9.13
C ARG A 100 29.69 -26.34 7.91
N SER A 101 29.12 -27.11 6.98
CA SER A 101 29.79 -27.52 5.74
C SER A 101 30.17 -26.35 4.82
N GLN A 102 29.32 -25.31 4.72
CA GLN A 102 29.59 -24.13 3.91
C GLN A 102 30.67 -23.24 4.55
N ILE A 103 30.67 -23.16 5.89
CA ILE A 103 31.72 -22.46 6.64
C ILE A 103 33.05 -23.19 6.45
N GLU A 104 33.07 -24.53 6.59
CA GLU A 104 34.25 -25.38 6.38
C GLU A 104 34.86 -25.19 4.98
N GLU A 105 34.03 -25.22 3.93
CA GLU A 105 34.48 -24.97 2.57
C GLU A 105 35.10 -23.56 2.40
N ARG A 106 34.49 -22.53 3.01
CA ARG A 106 35.00 -21.15 2.95
C ARG A 106 36.30 -20.95 3.73
N VAL A 107 36.52 -21.68 4.82
CA VAL A 107 37.74 -21.58 5.64
C VAL A 107 38.83 -22.57 5.25
N ALA A 108 38.53 -23.56 4.41
CA ALA A 108 39.51 -24.49 3.82
C ALA A 108 40.73 -23.80 3.17
N PRO A 109 40.60 -22.73 2.36
CA PRO A 109 41.77 -22.02 1.83
C PRO A 109 42.62 -21.31 2.90
N LEU A 110 42.08 -21.10 4.11
CA LEU A 110 42.81 -20.56 5.25
C LEU A 110 43.52 -21.65 6.07
N GLY A 111 43.38 -22.93 5.69
CA GLY A 111 43.99 -24.07 6.37
C GLY A 111 43.36 -24.41 7.72
N LEU A 112 42.16 -23.88 8.01
CA LEU A 112 41.44 -24.13 9.25
C LEU A 112 40.60 -25.41 9.13
N VAL A 113 40.68 -26.29 10.14
CA VAL A 113 39.99 -27.59 10.16
C VAL A 113 38.95 -27.58 11.29
N PRO A 114 37.70 -28.02 11.04
CA PRO A 114 36.69 -28.12 12.09
C PRO A 114 37.11 -29.15 13.17
N PRO A 115 36.79 -28.89 14.45
CA PRO A 115 37.03 -29.88 15.50
C PRO A 115 36.13 -31.10 15.33
N GLU A 116 36.72 -32.31 15.28
CA GLU A 116 35.97 -33.57 15.19
C GLU A 116 35.30 -33.98 16.51
N THR A 117 35.78 -33.45 17.64
CA THR A 117 35.27 -33.77 18.97
C THR A 117 34.24 -32.77 19.46
N ALA A 118 33.22 -33.26 20.16
CA ALA A 118 32.19 -32.41 20.76
C ALA A 118 32.79 -31.49 21.85
N PRO A 119 32.29 -30.25 22.02
CA PRO A 119 32.76 -29.35 23.07
C PRO A 119 32.57 -29.94 24.47
N ILE A 120 33.58 -29.80 25.33
CA ILE A 120 33.53 -30.25 26.72
C ILE A 120 32.79 -29.18 27.53
N VAL A 121 31.67 -29.54 28.16
CA VAL A 121 30.94 -28.66 29.08
C VAL A 121 31.67 -28.68 30.43
N ILE A 122 32.22 -27.54 30.85
CA ILE A 122 32.80 -27.36 32.18
C ILE A 122 31.68 -26.97 33.16
N THR A 123 31.23 -27.90 33.98
CA THR A 123 30.34 -27.60 35.12
C THR A 123 31.18 -27.19 36.32
N VAL A 124 30.94 -25.97 36.82
CA VAL A 124 31.58 -25.47 38.04
C VAL A 124 30.91 -26.16 39.25
N PRO A 125 31.64 -26.88 40.11
CA PRO A 125 31.07 -27.41 41.34
C PRO A 125 30.63 -26.25 42.23
N ASN A 126 29.34 -26.22 42.61
CA ASN A 126 28.82 -25.20 43.50
C ASN A 126 29.36 -25.47 44.93
N LEU A 127 29.93 -24.45 45.57
CA LEU A 127 30.65 -24.55 46.84
C LEU A 127 29.70 -24.40 48.06
N GLU A 128 28.54 -25.07 48.06
CA GLU A 128 27.51 -24.88 49.11
C GLU A 128 27.10 -26.15 49.86
N ASP A 129 27.70 -27.31 49.55
CA ASP A 129 27.47 -28.55 50.32
C ASP A 129 28.72 -28.91 51.12
N ASN A 130 28.97 -28.20 52.24
CA ASN A 130 29.86 -28.64 53.31
C ASN A 130 29.43 -28.06 54.66
#